data_AF-A0A2G9SCF5-F1
#
_entry.id   AF-A0A2G9SCF5-F1
#
_cell.length_a   1.000
_cell.length_b   1.000
_cell.length_c   1.000
_cell.angle_alpha   90.00
_cell.angle_beta   90.00
_cell.angle_gamma   90.00
#
_symmetry.space_group_name_H-M   'P 1'
#
loop_
_entity.id
_entity.type
_entity.pdbx_description
1 polymer ?
#
loop_
_entity_poly.entity_id
_entity_poly.type
_entity_poly.pdbx_seq_one_letter_code
_entity_poly.pdbx_strand_id
1 'polypeptide(L)'
;MREWGAEALTSLIKSGLAFKHEPELSQNQRLQLLLLNPLKELSAIAHHDIRLKQLECVLQILQNQGDSLGPGWPLVLGVIGAIRNDQGESLIRTAFQCLQLVVTDFLPTMPCTCLQIVVEVAGSFGLQNQELNISLTSIGLLWNISDYFFQRGENIEKELNREEDLLQMQAKEKGVTLNRPFHPAPPFDCLWLCLYAKLGELCVDTRPAVRKSAGQTLFSTIGAHGTLLQHPTWHTVIWKVLFNLLDQVRESSTTADKEKIESGGGNILIHHSRDTAEKQWAETWVLTLAGVARIFNTRRYLLQPLGDFSKAWDVLLDHIQSAALSKNNEVSLAALKSFQEILQIVSPTREMDRPEPLPGISVTVPAIIGPVSASGPGRPLMRADSTGERLPRFNSEQPIAMDEIEDSALWWAAWNTWYRIGTESTKPPATCDKLTFIPSQPFLTALIQIFPALYHHIKTAFNMDELQKLGVILHGAVSVPISSDASPFILPSYTEAVLTSLQESVLTALDVLQKAICVGPENMQIMYPTIFDQLCAFVQFSCKPPQYGKLETKHIANAKYNQVCLHADFYWYLSLCLVLSTGKHRFKHGGGGLFFSAVLVEACMSLFHIVLCR
;
A
#
# COMPACT_ATOMS: atom_id res chain seq x y z
N MET A 1 4.97 -54.03 -8.81
CA MET A 1 3.54 -54.23 -9.16
C MET A 1 2.78 -52.91 -9.25
N ARG A 2 2.79 -52.05 -8.21
CA ARG A 2 2.10 -50.74 -8.24
C ARG A 2 2.54 -49.83 -9.39
N GLU A 3 3.84 -49.60 -9.51
CA GLU A 3 4.43 -48.78 -10.57
C GLU A 3 4.03 -49.27 -11.97
N TRP A 4 4.15 -50.58 -12.23
CA TRP A 4 3.70 -51.20 -13.48
C TRP A 4 2.19 -51.03 -13.73
N GLY A 5 1.37 -51.06 -12.68
CA GLY A 5 -0.06 -50.76 -12.78
C GLY A 5 -0.32 -49.31 -13.17
N ALA A 6 0.40 -48.36 -12.57
CA ALA A 6 0.34 -46.95 -12.94
C ALA A 6 0.81 -46.73 -14.38
N GLU A 7 1.92 -47.35 -14.79
CA GLU A 7 2.46 -47.28 -16.16
C GLU A 7 1.49 -47.84 -17.20
N ALA A 8 0.86 -48.98 -16.91
CA ALA A 8 -0.14 -49.59 -17.80
C ALA A 8 -1.36 -48.67 -17.95
N LEU A 9 -1.85 -48.12 -16.83
CA LEU A 9 -3.00 -47.21 -16.83
C LEU A 9 -2.70 -45.91 -17.58
N THR A 10 -1.58 -45.24 -17.28
CA THR A 10 -1.20 -43.99 -17.96
C THR A 10 -0.91 -44.20 -19.44
N SER A 11 -0.33 -45.35 -19.81
CA SER A 11 -0.15 -45.73 -21.22
C SER A 11 -1.48 -45.93 -21.93
N LEU A 12 -2.43 -46.65 -21.32
CA LEU A 12 -3.76 -46.85 -21.91
C LEU A 12 -4.49 -45.53 -22.11
N ILE A 13 -4.40 -44.61 -21.15
CA ILE A 13 -5.01 -43.27 -21.24
C ILE A 13 -4.39 -42.50 -22.41
N LYS A 14 -3.06 -42.42 -22.50
CA LYS A 14 -2.37 -41.74 -23.61
C LYS A 14 -2.74 -42.33 -24.97
N SER A 15 -2.76 -43.65 -25.09
CA SER A 15 -3.18 -44.34 -26.31
C SER A 15 -4.65 -44.06 -26.65
N GLY A 16 -5.53 -44.05 -25.64
CA GLY A 16 -6.94 -43.73 -25.80
C GLY A 16 -7.18 -42.30 -26.26
N LEU A 17 -6.44 -41.32 -25.71
CA LEU A 17 -6.52 -39.92 -26.13
C LEU A 17 -5.96 -39.70 -27.54
N ALA A 18 -4.87 -40.38 -27.90
CA ALA A 18 -4.24 -40.30 -29.22
C ALA A 18 -5.00 -41.07 -30.32
N PHE A 19 -5.97 -41.92 -29.96
CA PHE A 19 -6.75 -42.68 -30.92
C PHE A 19 -7.69 -41.77 -31.71
N LYS A 20 -7.84 -42.05 -33.02
CA LYS A 20 -8.78 -41.32 -33.89
C LYS A 20 -10.19 -41.87 -33.70
N HIS A 21 -10.96 -41.21 -32.85
CA HIS A 21 -12.35 -41.57 -32.56
C HIS A 21 -13.32 -41.09 -33.65
N GLU A 22 -14.38 -41.87 -33.88
CA GLU A 22 -15.54 -41.47 -34.68
C GLU A 22 -16.81 -41.56 -33.80
N PRO A 23 -17.47 -40.44 -33.43
CA PRO A 23 -17.08 -39.04 -33.68
C PRO A 23 -15.82 -38.61 -32.93
N GLU A 24 -15.22 -37.47 -33.30
CA GLU A 24 -14.00 -36.95 -32.67
C GLU A 24 -14.14 -36.84 -31.14
N LEU A 25 -13.03 -37.03 -30.42
CA LEU A 25 -13.04 -37.05 -28.95
C LEU A 25 -13.56 -35.74 -28.33
N SER A 26 -13.31 -34.61 -28.98
CA SER A 26 -13.82 -33.27 -28.61
C SER A 26 -15.35 -33.20 -28.58
N GLN A 27 -16.02 -34.03 -29.39
CA GLN A 27 -17.48 -34.11 -29.50
C GLN A 27 -18.08 -35.17 -28.58
N ASN A 28 -17.27 -36.06 -28.01
CA ASN A 28 -17.70 -37.13 -27.11
C ASN A 28 -17.21 -36.88 -25.67
N GLN A 29 -17.84 -35.89 -25.03
CA GLN A 29 -17.51 -35.49 -23.65
C GLN A 29 -17.53 -36.67 -22.67
N ARG A 30 -18.47 -37.61 -22.82
CA ARG A 30 -18.56 -38.79 -21.94
C ARG A 30 -17.33 -39.68 -22.06
N LEU A 31 -16.86 -39.94 -23.29
CA LEU A 31 -15.68 -40.76 -23.52
C LEU A 31 -14.40 -40.05 -23.05
N GLN A 32 -14.28 -38.74 -23.29
CA GLN A 32 -13.15 -37.97 -22.82
C GLN A 32 -13.03 -37.98 -21.29
N LEU A 33 -14.14 -37.78 -20.58
CA LEU A 33 -14.19 -37.89 -19.12
C LEU A 33 -13.86 -39.32 -18.66
N LEU A 34 -14.36 -40.36 -19.34
CA LEU A 34 -14.04 -41.75 -19.01
C LEU A 34 -12.54 -42.05 -19.12
N LEU A 35 -11.85 -41.47 -20.11
CA LEU A 35 -10.40 -41.63 -20.29
C LEU A 35 -9.59 -40.86 -19.24
N LEU A 36 -10.03 -39.66 -18.83
CA LEU A 36 -9.27 -38.80 -17.94
C LEU A 36 -9.57 -39.00 -16.45
N ASN A 37 -10.77 -39.48 -16.09
CA ASN A 37 -11.17 -39.66 -14.69
C ASN A 37 -10.24 -40.59 -13.89
N PRO A 38 -9.69 -41.69 -14.46
CA PRO A 38 -8.72 -42.50 -13.75
C PRO A 38 -7.48 -41.70 -13.31
N LEU A 39 -7.04 -40.71 -14.10
CA LEU A 39 -5.98 -39.80 -13.63
C LEU A 39 -6.44 -39.04 -12.41
N LYS A 40 -7.67 -38.51 -12.37
CA LYS A 40 -8.16 -37.81 -11.17
C LYS A 40 -8.23 -38.73 -9.94
N GLU A 41 -8.65 -39.98 -10.11
CA GLU A 41 -8.71 -40.98 -9.03
C GLU A 41 -7.32 -41.32 -8.46
N LEU A 42 -6.29 -41.39 -9.31
CA LEU A 42 -4.91 -41.59 -8.85
C LEU A 42 -4.43 -40.50 -7.88
N SER A 43 -5.04 -39.30 -7.90
CA SER A 43 -4.72 -38.24 -6.95
C SER A 43 -5.03 -38.58 -5.49
N ALA A 44 -5.93 -39.53 -5.24
CA ALA A 44 -6.23 -40.00 -3.88
C ALA A 44 -5.15 -40.96 -3.33
N ILE A 45 -4.22 -41.44 -4.17
CA ILE A 45 -3.21 -42.41 -3.79
C ILE A 45 -1.96 -41.69 -3.30
N ALA A 46 -1.53 -41.93 -2.07
CA ALA A 46 -0.38 -41.23 -1.47
C ALA A 46 1.01 -41.77 -1.89
N HIS A 47 1.06 -42.83 -2.71
CA HIS A 47 2.33 -43.44 -3.11
C HIS A 47 3.06 -42.60 -4.17
N HIS A 48 4.31 -42.24 -3.86
CA HIS A 48 5.13 -41.34 -4.66
C HIS A 48 5.34 -41.82 -6.11
N ASP A 49 5.67 -43.10 -6.30
CA ASP A 49 5.85 -43.76 -7.60
C ASP A 49 4.61 -43.60 -8.49
N ILE A 50 3.41 -43.83 -7.94
CA ILE A 50 2.14 -43.71 -8.65
C ILE A 50 1.84 -42.26 -9.02
N ARG A 51 1.97 -41.34 -8.05
CA ARG A 51 1.67 -39.92 -8.26
C ARG A 51 2.65 -39.27 -9.25
N LEU A 52 3.92 -39.68 -9.24
CA LEU A 52 4.91 -39.21 -10.20
C LEU A 52 4.53 -39.65 -11.62
N LYS A 53 4.22 -40.93 -11.83
CA LYS A 53 3.77 -41.45 -13.13
C LYS A 53 2.51 -40.77 -13.65
N GLN A 54 1.56 -40.47 -12.77
CA GLN A 54 0.36 -39.72 -13.12
C GLN A 54 0.68 -38.30 -13.60
N LEU A 55 1.57 -37.57 -12.92
CA LEU A 55 1.95 -36.21 -13.31
C LEU A 55 2.81 -36.18 -14.57
N GLU A 56 3.72 -37.13 -14.74
CA GLU A 56 4.45 -37.32 -16.00
C GLU A 56 3.47 -37.58 -17.16
N CYS A 57 2.42 -38.37 -16.93
CA CYS A 57 1.35 -38.58 -17.90
C CYS A 57 0.60 -37.29 -18.21
N VAL A 58 0.22 -36.50 -17.19
CA VAL A 58 -0.45 -35.20 -17.39
C VAL A 58 0.43 -34.24 -18.17
N LEU A 59 1.72 -34.16 -17.85
CA LEU A 59 2.68 -33.32 -18.57
C LEU A 59 2.77 -33.72 -20.04
N GLN A 60 2.85 -35.02 -20.34
CA GLN A 60 2.85 -35.53 -21.72
C GLN A 60 1.53 -35.26 -22.43
N ILE A 61 0.38 -35.33 -21.75
CA ILE A 61 -0.91 -34.99 -22.33
C ILE A 61 -0.94 -33.51 -22.71
N LEU A 62 -0.50 -32.63 -21.82
CA LEU A 62 -0.43 -31.19 -22.09
C LEU A 62 0.50 -30.90 -23.28
N GLN A 63 1.70 -31.50 -23.32
CA GLN A 63 2.67 -31.29 -24.40
C GLN A 63 2.20 -31.77 -25.78
N ASN A 64 1.37 -32.81 -25.84
CA ASN A 64 0.98 -33.43 -27.12
C ASN A 64 -0.45 -33.09 -27.56
N GLN A 65 -1.37 -32.84 -26.63
CA GLN A 65 -2.81 -32.83 -26.87
C GLN A 65 -3.56 -31.78 -26.02
N GLY A 66 -2.86 -30.79 -25.47
CA GLY A 66 -3.45 -29.78 -24.57
C GLY A 66 -4.64 -29.03 -25.16
N ASP A 67 -4.56 -28.61 -26.43
CA ASP A 67 -5.63 -27.85 -27.10
C ASP A 67 -6.92 -28.65 -27.29
N SER A 68 -6.82 -29.97 -27.34
CA SER A 68 -7.96 -30.89 -27.58
C SER A 68 -8.62 -31.38 -26.29
N LEU A 69 -8.22 -30.85 -25.12
CA LEU A 69 -8.71 -31.30 -23.82
C LEU A 69 -10.17 -30.94 -23.55
N GLY A 70 -10.71 -29.86 -24.13
CA GLY A 70 -12.12 -29.48 -24.03
C GLY A 70 -12.70 -29.61 -22.59
N PRO A 71 -13.82 -30.31 -22.38
CA PRO A 71 -14.38 -30.55 -21.04
C PRO A 71 -13.50 -31.31 -20.04
N GLY A 72 -12.37 -31.88 -20.46
CA GLY A 72 -11.41 -32.58 -19.60
C GLY A 72 -10.52 -31.67 -18.75
N TRP A 73 -10.48 -30.36 -19.03
CA TRP A 73 -9.64 -29.38 -18.32
C TRP A 73 -9.79 -29.40 -16.79
N PRO A 74 -11.00 -29.43 -16.20
CA PRO A 74 -11.16 -29.48 -14.74
C PRO A 74 -10.49 -30.71 -14.09
N LEU A 75 -10.45 -31.86 -14.78
CA LEU A 75 -9.78 -33.06 -14.27
C LEU A 75 -8.26 -32.89 -14.27
N VAL A 76 -7.70 -32.36 -15.36
CA VAL A 76 -6.27 -32.10 -15.50
C VAL A 76 -5.80 -31.09 -14.45
N LEU A 77 -6.47 -29.94 -14.33
CA LEU A 77 -6.18 -28.94 -13.30
C LEU A 77 -6.37 -29.52 -11.89
N GLY A 78 -7.39 -30.36 -11.70
CA GLY A 78 -7.63 -31.05 -10.46
C GLY A 78 -6.56 -32.07 -10.08
N VAL A 79 -5.82 -32.63 -11.05
CA VAL A 79 -4.65 -33.49 -10.78
C VAL A 79 -3.45 -32.64 -10.37
N ILE A 80 -3.20 -31.55 -11.09
CA ILE A 80 -2.11 -30.58 -10.83
C ILE A 80 -2.29 -29.94 -9.44
N GLY A 81 -3.51 -29.54 -9.10
CA GLY A 81 -3.86 -28.93 -7.81
C GLY A 81 -3.91 -29.88 -6.62
N ALA A 82 -3.88 -31.20 -6.84
CA ALA A 82 -3.91 -32.19 -5.76
C ALA A 82 -2.53 -32.43 -5.09
N ILE A 83 -1.56 -31.54 -5.33
CA ILE A 83 -0.25 -31.60 -4.69
C ILE A 83 -0.35 -31.08 -3.27
N ARG A 84 0.27 -31.80 -2.33
CA ARG A 84 0.32 -31.45 -0.91
C ARG A 84 1.75 -31.07 -0.52
N ASN A 85 1.88 -30.26 0.53
CA ASN A 85 3.16 -29.77 1.05
C ASN A 85 4.03 -30.87 1.70
N ASP A 86 3.53 -32.09 1.87
CA ASP A 86 4.28 -33.23 2.44
C ASP A 86 4.84 -34.19 1.39
N GLN A 87 4.59 -33.92 0.10
CA GLN A 87 5.04 -34.78 -1.00
C GLN A 87 6.47 -34.46 -1.42
N GLY A 88 7.17 -35.41 -2.06
CA GLY A 88 8.56 -35.20 -2.47
C GLY A 88 8.74 -34.06 -3.50
N GLU A 89 9.90 -33.41 -3.45
CA GLU A 89 10.27 -32.27 -4.30
C GLU A 89 10.10 -32.54 -5.81
N SER A 90 10.47 -33.74 -6.27
CA SER A 90 10.30 -34.14 -7.67
C SER A 90 8.83 -34.09 -8.12
N LEU A 91 7.90 -34.50 -7.27
CA LEU A 91 6.46 -34.47 -7.53
C LEU A 91 5.98 -33.02 -7.70
N ILE A 92 6.38 -32.16 -6.78
CA ILE A 92 6.01 -30.75 -6.76
C ILE A 92 6.55 -30.06 -8.02
N ARG A 93 7.80 -30.31 -8.38
CA ARG A 93 8.43 -29.76 -9.60
C ARG A 93 7.70 -30.19 -10.86
N THR A 94 7.37 -31.47 -11.02
CA THR A 94 6.64 -31.95 -12.21
C THR A 94 5.23 -31.34 -12.31
N ALA A 95 4.52 -31.25 -11.19
CA ALA A 95 3.21 -30.59 -11.19
C ALA A 95 3.30 -29.08 -11.46
N PHE A 96 4.33 -28.42 -10.93
CA PHE A 96 4.55 -27.00 -11.21
C PHE A 96 4.89 -26.76 -12.68
N GLN A 97 5.68 -27.63 -13.31
CA GLN A 97 5.91 -27.59 -14.77
C GLN A 97 4.61 -27.70 -15.56
N CYS A 98 3.67 -28.55 -15.12
CA CYS A 98 2.34 -28.62 -15.75
C CYS A 98 1.59 -27.28 -15.61
N LEU A 99 1.60 -26.67 -14.41
CA LEU A 99 0.97 -25.36 -14.21
C LEU A 99 1.62 -24.26 -15.06
N GLN A 100 2.95 -24.23 -15.16
CA GLN A 100 3.65 -23.26 -16.01
C GLN A 100 3.17 -23.36 -17.45
N LEU A 101 3.10 -24.57 -18.00
CA LEU A 101 2.63 -24.81 -19.36
C LEU A 101 1.15 -24.40 -19.54
N VAL A 102 0.30 -24.66 -18.55
CA VAL A 102 -1.11 -24.20 -18.56
C VAL A 102 -1.19 -22.68 -18.66
N VAL A 103 -0.43 -21.96 -17.84
CA VAL A 103 -0.49 -20.49 -17.77
C VAL A 103 0.13 -19.84 -19.00
N THR A 104 1.22 -20.40 -19.55
CA THR A 104 1.92 -19.79 -20.69
C THR A 104 1.26 -20.10 -22.03
N ASP A 105 0.76 -21.32 -22.21
CA ASP A 105 0.41 -21.82 -23.55
C ASP A 105 -1.11 -22.02 -23.71
N PHE A 106 -1.82 -22.37 -22.63
CA PHE A 106 -3.20 -22.88 -22.73
C PHE A 106 -4.29 -21.97 -22.16
N LEU A 107 -3.97 -20.83 -21.53
CA LEU A 107 -5.00 -19.85 -21.14
C LEU A 107 -5.94 -19.46 -22.30
N PRO A 108 -5.46 -19.24 -23.54
CA PRO A 108 -6.34 -18.86 -24.66
C PRO A 108 -7.26 -19.97 -25.18
N THR A 109 -6.90 -21.25 -25.02
CA THR A 109 -7.64 -22.39 -25.58
C THR A 109 -8.49 -23.12 -24.53
N MET A 110 -8.22 -22.89 -23.25
CA MET A 110 -8.97 -23.45 -22.13
C MET A 110 -10.33 -22.74 -21.94
N PRO A 111 -11.41 -23.48 -21.60
CA PRO A 111 -12.71 -22.89 -21.28
C PRO A 111 -12.63 -21.86 -20.14
N CYS A 112 -13.36 -20.75 -20.27
CA CYS A 112 -13.30 -19.67 -19.28
C CYS A 112 -13.75 -20.11 -17.88
N THR A 113 -14.62 -21.13 -17.79
CA THR A 113 -15.08 -21.73 -16.52
C THR A 113 -13.95 -22.37 -15.69
N CYS A 114 -12.80 -22.66 -16.31
CA CYS A 114 -11.64 -23.24 -15.63
C CYS A 114 -10.67 -22.17 -15.08
N LEU A 115 -10.82 -20.90 -15.46
CA LEU A 115 -9.87 -19.84 -15.08
C LEU A 115 -9.76 -19.66 -13.57
N GLN A 116 -10.88 -19.77 -12.84
CA GLN A 116 -10.85 -19.71 -11.37
C GLN A 116 -10.02 -20.86 -10.77
N ILE A 117 -10.13 -22.08 -11.33
CA ILE A 117 -9.35 -23.24 -10.88
C ILE A 117 -7.85 -22.97 -11.10
N VAL A 118 -7.46 -22.37 -12.23
CA VAL A 118 -6.06 -22.03 -12.49
C VAL A 118 -5.52 -21.04 -11.46
N VAL A 119 -6.31 -20.03 -11.08
CA VAL A 119 -5.95 -19.09 -10.00
C VAL A 119 -5.77 -19.82 -8.67
N GLU A 120 -6.68 -20.72 -8.31
CA GLU A 120 -6.60 -21.51 -7.07
C GLU A 120 -5.36 -22.42 -7.02
N VAL A 121 -5.06 -23.09 -8.15
CA VAL A 121 -3.88 -23.94 -8.28
C VAL A 121 -2.60 -23.10 -8.17
N ALA A 122 -2.51 -21.98 -8.89
CA ALA A 122 -1.36 -21.07 -8.80
C ALA A 122 -1.19 -20.49 -7.39
N GLY A 123 -2.27 -20.08 -6.72
CA GLY A 123 -2.23 -19.65 -5.32
C GLY A 123 -1.68 -20.74 -4.39
N SER A 124 -2.09 -21.99 -4.60
CA SER A 124 -1.62 -23.14 -3.80
C SER A 124 -0.13 -23.40 -3.98
N PHE A 125 0.42 -23.27 -5.20
CA PHE A 125 1.86 -23.33 -5.42
C PHE A 125 2.61 -22.13 -4.81
N GLY A 126 1.97 -20.96 -4.72
CA GLY A 126 2.48 -19.83 -3.94
C GLY A 126 2.73 -20.20 -2.47
N LEU A 127 1.83 -20.98 -1.88
CA LEU A 127 1.89 -21.43 -0.48
C LEU A 127 2.77 -22.68 -0.26
N GLN A 128 3.37 -23.23 -1.33
CA GLN A 128 4.25 -24.39 -1.22
C GLN A 128 5.49 -24.03 -0.40
N ASN A 129 5.80 -24.77 0.66
CA ASN A 129 6.86 -24.41 1.61
C ASN A 129 8.21 -25.10 1.33
N GLN A 130 8.25 -26.14 0.49
CA GLN A 130 9.48 -26.89 0.23
C GLN A 130 10.48 -26.16 -0.66
N GLU A 131 10.00 -25.44 -1.68
CA GLU A 131 10.86 -24.76 -2.65
C GLU A 131 10.43 -23.30 -2.83
N LEU A 132 11.19 -22.37 -2.24
CA LEU A 132 10.88 -20.94 -2.29
C LEU A 132 10.76 -20.41 -3.73
N ASN A 133 11.57 -20.92 -4.66
CA ASN A 133 11.53 -20.51 -6.05
C ASN A 133 10.18 -20.84 -6.71
N ILE A 134 9.55 -21.96 -6.36
CA ILE A 134 8.22 -22.31 -6.85
C ILE A 134 7.19 -21.29 -6.37
N SER A 135 7.23 -20.92 -5.09
CA SER A 135 6.33 -19.90 -4.53
C SER A 135 6.46 -18.56 -5.26
N LEU A 136 7.69 -18.06 -5.42
CA LEU A 136 7.96 -16.77 -6.07
C LEU A 136 7.58 -16.80 -7.55
N THR A 137 7.90 -17.89 -8.26
CA THR A 137 7.51 -18.04 -9.67
C THR A 137 5.99 -18.13 -9.81
N SER A 138 5.30 -18.80 -8.88
CA SER A 138 3.83 -18.90 -8.90
C SER A 138 3.14 -17.55 -8.67
N ILE A 139 3.70 -16.70 -7.81
CA ILE A 139 3.23 -15.30 -7.67
C ILE A 139 3.39 -14.55 -8.99
N GLY A 140 4.47 -14.77 -9.73
CA GLY A 140 4.63 -14.27 -11.09
C GLY A 140 3.58 -14.82 -12.08
N LEU A 141 3.19 -16.10 -11.95
CA LEU A 141 2.10 -16.67 -12.74
C LEU A 141 0.76 -16.02 -12.42
N LEU A 142 0.47 -15.67 -11.15
CA LEU A 142 -0.74 -14.92 -10.78
C LEU A 142 -0.79 -13.55 -11.46
N TRP A 143 0.35 -12.85 -11.58
CA TRP A 143 0.43 -11.63 -12.39
C TRP A 143 0.10 -11.90 -13.86
N ASN A 144 0.71 -12.92 -14.48
CA ASN A 144 0.45 -13.26 -15.88
C ASN A 144 -1.04 -13.61 -16.12
N ILE A 145 -1.67 -14.33 -15.20
CA ILE A 145 -3.11 -14.63 -15.25
C ILE A 145 -3.93 -13.33 -15.18
N SER A 146 -3.55 -12.38 -14.31
CA SER A 146 -4.23 -11.09 -14.24
C SER A 146 -4.10 -10.25 -15.52
N ASP A 147 -2.92 -10.27 -16.15
CA ASP A 147 -2.68 -9.59 -17.43
C ASP A 147 -3.51 -10.23 -18.55
N TYR A 148 -3.64 -11.56 -18.55
CA TYR A 148 -4.53 -12.27 -19.48
C TYR A 148 -6.00 -11.88 -19.27
N PHE A 149 -6.49 -11.80 -18.02
CA PHE A 149 -7.85 -11.34 -17.71
C PHE A 149 -8.09 -9.92 -18.25
N PHE A 150 -7.10 -9.04 -18.09
CA PHE A 150 -7.17 -7.67 -18.59
C PHE A 150 -7.22 -7.62 -20.12
N GLN A 151 -6.33 -8.33 -20.80
CA GLN A 151 -6.22 -8.31 -22.27
C GLN A 151 -7.41 -8.97 -22.98
N ARG A 152 -8.05 -9.96 -22.36
CA ARG A 152 -9.15 -10.74 -22.95
C ARG A 152 -10.50 -10.53 -22.26
N GLY A 153 -10.62 -9.50 -21.43
CA GLY A 153 -11.76 -9.26 -20.54
C GLY A 153 -13.12 -9.36 -21.23
N GLU A 154 -13.32 -8.65 -22.35
CA GLU A 154 -14.60 -8.64 -23.08
C GLU A 154 -15.05 -10.05 -23.53
N ASN A 155 -14.11 -10.88 -23.98
CA ASN A 155 -14.41 -12.25 -24.40
C ASN A 155 -14.72 -13.16 -23.21
N ILE A 156 -13.90 -13.07 -22.16
CA ILE A 156 -14.06 -13.87 -20.94
C ILE A 156 -15.40 -13.54 -20.28
N GLU A 157 -15.71 -12.26 -20.10
CA GLU A 157 -16.95 -11.80 -19.49
C GLU A 157 -18.17 -12.30 -20.27
N LYS A 158 -18.14 -12.20 -21.60
CA LYS A 158 -19.24 -12.68 -22.45
C LYS A 158 -19.46 -14.20 -22.33
N GLU A 159 -18.39 -14.99 -22.32
CA GLU A 159 -18.49 -16.45 -22.19
C GLU A 159 -19.01 -16.85 -20.81
N LEU A 160 -18.47 -16.26 -19.74
CA LEU A 160 -18.91 -16.55 -18.38
C LEU A 160 -20.35 -16.11 -18.10
N ASN A 161 -20.78 -14.97 -18.63
CA ASN A 161 -22.17 -14.52 -18.48
C ASN A 161 -23.14 -15.48 -19.19
N ARG A 162 -22.76 -16.04 -20.34
CA ARG A 162 -23.58 -17.04 -21.04
C ARG A 162 -23.74 -18.31 -20.21
N GLU A 163 -22.67 -18.78 -19.56
CA GLU A 163 -22.74 -19.92 -18.64
C GLU A 163 -23.56 -19.62 -17.37
N GLU A 164 -23.39 -18.42 -16.81
CA GLU A 164 -24.17 -17.96 -15.64
C GLU A 164 -25.67 -17.91 -15.95
N ASP A 165 -26.07 -17.41 -17.12
CA ASP A 165 -27.47 -17.37 -17.57
C ASP A 165 -28.07 -18.79 -17.61
N LEU A 166 -27.33 -19.78 -18.14
CA LEU A 166 -27.74 -21.17 -18.17
C LEU A 166 -27.90 -21.76 -16.77
N LEU A 167 -26.93 -21.51 -15.88
CA LEU A 167 -27.00 -21.95 -14.48
C LEU A 167 -28.16 -21.30 -13.74
N GLN A 168 -28.45 -20.03 -14.01
CA GLN A 168 -29.56 -19.32 -13.39
C GLN A 168 -30.91 -19.83 -13.87
N MET A 169 -31.05 -20.18 -15.16
CA MET A 169 -32.25 -20.85 -15.68
C MET A 169 -32.46 -22.20 -15.00
N GLN A 170 -31.41 -23.04 -14.90
CA GLN A 170 -31.50 -24.33 -14.22
C GLN A 170 -31.81 -24.21 -12.73
N ALA A 171 -31.27 -23.19 -12.05
CA ALA A 171 -31.55 -22.93 -10.65
C ALA A 171 -33.03 -22.54 -10.44
N LYS A 172 -33.57 -21.68 -11.32
CA LYS A 172 -35.00 -21.30 -11.33
C LYS A 172 -35.90 -22.50 -11.56
N GLU A 173 -35.58 -23.36 -12.53
CA GLU A 173 -36.33 -24.60 -12.80
C GLU A 173 -36.36 -25.54 -11.59
N LYS A 174 -35.26 -25.63 -10.85
CA LYS A 174 -35.14 -26.45 -9.64
C LYS A 174 -35.69 -25.78 -8.37
N GLY A 175 -36.17 -24.53 -8.46
CA GLY A 175 -36.64 -23.76 -7.31
C GLY A 175 -35.55 -23.43 -6.29
N VAL A 176 -34.27 -23.45 -6.69
CA VAL A 176 -33.12 -23.16 -5.83
C VAL A 176 -32.49 -21.83 -6.21
N THR A 177 -31.93 -21.12 -5.23
CA THR A 177 -31.15 -19.91 -5.48
C THR A 177 -29.74 -20.29 -5.95
N LEU A 178 -29.25 -19.64 -7.01
CA LEU A 178 -27.86 -19.78 -7.43
C LEU A 178 -26.95 -19.25 -6.32
N ASN A 179 -26.07 -20.11 -5.79
CA ASN A 179 -25.14 -19.74 -4.74
C ASN A 179 -23.75 -20.26 -5.10
N ARG A 180 -22.87 -19.35 -5.49
CA ARG A 180 -21.46 -19.62 -5.81
C ARG A 180 -20.56 -18.69 -4.99
N PRO A 181 -19.25 -18.99 -4.88
CA PRO A 181 -18.31 -18.09 -4.21
C PRO A 181 -18.44 -16.66 -4.74
N PHE A 182 -18.49 -15.71 -3.81
CA PHE A 182 -18.63 -14.27 -4.06
C PHE A 182 -19.95 -13.80 -4.71
N HIS A 183 -21.00 -14.64 -4.82
CA HIS A 183 -22.33 -14.18 -5.23
C HIS A 183 -22.82 -13.06 -4.27
N PRO A 184 -23.41 -11.94 -4.76
CA PRO A 184 -23.93 -11.69 -6.11
C PRO A 184 -22.95 -11.03 -7.11
N ALA A 185 -21.65 -11.00 -6.85
CA ALA A 185 -20.69 -10.39 -7.79
C ALA A 185 -20.72 -11.12 -9.16
N PRO A 186 -20.55 -10.39 -10.28
CA PRO A 186 -20.51 -10.99 -11.62
C PRO A 186 -19.45 -12.08 -11.77
N PRO A 187 -19.64 -13.07 -12.66
CA PRO A 187 -18.67 -14.16 -12.85
C PRO A 187 -17.24 -13.68 -13.16
N PHE A 188 -17.10 -12.65 -13.99
CA PHE A 188 -15.80 -12.07 -14.33
C PHE A 188 -15.12 -11.42 -13.12
N ASP A 189 -15.87 -10.64 -12.34
CA ASP A 189 -15.41 -10.04 -11.09
C ASP A 189 -14.98 -11.10 -10.06
N CYS A 190 -15.61 -12.28 -10.07
CA CYS A 190 -15.23 -13.37 -9.18
C CYS A 190 -13.85 -13.97 -9.50
N LEU A 191 -13.40 -13.92 -10.76
CA LEU A 191 -12.02 -14.29 -11.11
C LEU A 191 -11.02 -13.35 -10.40
N TRP A 192 -11.30 -12.04 -10.43
CA TRP A 192 -10.47 -11.04 -9.77
C TRP A 192 -10.51 -11.17 -8.24
N LEU A 193 -11.69 -11.36 -7.66
CA LEU A 193 -11.83 -11.57 -6.22
C LEU A 193 -11.10 -12.84 -5.76
N CYS A 194 -11.16 -13.93 -6.53
CA CYS A 194 -10.40 -15.14 -6.27
C CYS A 194 -8.88 -14.87 -6.33
N LEU A 195 -8.42 -14.12 -7.33
CA LEU A 195 -7.01 -13.77 -7.50
C LEU A 195 -6.51 -12.90 -6.33
N TYR A 196 -7.27 -11.88 -5.94
CA TYR A 196 -6.94 -11.02 -4.81
C TYR A 196 -6.97 -11.78 -3.48
N ALA A 197 -7.91 -12.70 -3.29
CA ALA A 197 -7.93 -13.57 -2.11
C ALA A 197 -6.68 -14.44 -2.03
N LYS A 198 -6.25 -15.06 -3.14
CA LYS A 198 -5.02 -15.87 -3.16
C LYS A 198 -3.75 -15.06 -2.94
N LEU A 199 -3.64 -13.87 -3.54
CA LEU A 199 -2.53 -12.96 -3.23
C LEU A 199 -2.56 -12.47 -1.78
N GLY A 200 -3.76 -12.21 -1.22
CA GLY A 200 -3.95 -11.84 0.19
C GLY A 200 -3.50 -12.93 1.15
N GLU A 201 -3.85 -14.20 0.89
CA GLU A 201 -3.34 -15.36 1.65
C GLU A 201 -1.80 -15.41 1.67
N LEU A 202 -1.16 -15.12 0.53
CA LEU A 202 0.30 -15.10 0.39
C LEU A 202 0.96 -13.90 1.08
N CYS A 203 0.23 -12.78 1.27
CA CYS A 203 0.74 -11.60 1.98
C CYS A 203 0.94 -11.84 3.47
N VAL A 204 0.42 -12.93 4.02
CA VAL A 204 0.59 -13.35 5.43
C VAL A 204 1.36 -14.68 5.57
N ASP A 205 2.07 -15.09 4.51
CA ASP A 205 2.94 -16.28 4.55
C ASP A 205 4.05 -16.15 5.61
N THR A 206 4.45 -17.27 6.21
CA THR A 206 5.56 -17.32 7.17
C THR A 206 6.88 -16.74 6.62
N ARG A 207 7.12 -16.82 5.31
CA ARG A 207 8.36 -16.44 4.63
C ARG A 207 8.29 -14.98 4.16
N PRO A 208 9.21 -14.10 4.60
CA PRO A 208 9.19 -12.68 4.24
C PRO A 208 9.27 -12.41 2.73
N ALA A 209 10.06 -13.20 1.99
CA ALA A 209 10.20 -13.06 0.55
C ALA A 209 8.88 -13.29 -0.20
N VAL A 210 8.06 -14.24 0.28
CA VAL A 210 6.74 -14.54 -0.29
C VAL A 210 5.78 -13.41 0.01
N ARG A 211 5.70 -12.94 1.27
CA ARG A 211 4.86 -11.80 1.65
C ARG A 211 5.15 -10.55 0.82
N LYS A 212 6.44 -10.22 0.68
CA LYS A 212 6.88 -9.05 -0.09
C LYS A 212 6.48 -9.16 -1.56
N SER A 213 6.77 -10.30 -2.19
CA SER A 213 6.42 -10.52 -3.61
C SER A 213 4.91 -10.49 -3.82
N ALA A 214 4.14 -11.17 -2.96
CA ALA A 214 2.68 -11.22 -3.05
C ALA A 214 2.04 -9.86 -2.82
N GLY A 215 2.49 -9.09 -1.82
CA GLY A 215 1.98 -7.74 -1.55
C GLY A 215 2.25 -6.79 -2.71
N GLN A 216 3.47 -6.82 -3.27
CA GLN A 216 3.79 -6.04 -4.46
C GLN A 216 2.89 -6.41 -5.64
N THR A 217 2.73 -7.70 -5.93
CA THR A 217 1.85 -8.18 -6.99
C THR A 217 0.39 -7.77 -6.74
N LEU A 218 -0.14 -7.95 -5.52
CA LEU A 218 -1.52 -7.59 -5.18
C LEU A 218 -1.83 -6.12 -5.45
N PHE A 219 -1.03 -5.22 -4.89
CA PHE A 219 -1.27 -3.78 -5.03
C PHE A 219 -1.02 -3.31 -6.46
N SER A 220 -0.04 -3.89 -7.17
CA SER A 220 0.17 -3.62 -8.59
C SER A 220 -1.01 -4.10 -9.44
N THR A 221 -1.56 -5.29 -9.18
CA THR A 221 -2.71 -5.82 -9.93
C THR A 221 -3.97 -5.00 -9.70
N ILE A 222 -4.28 -4.64 -8.45
CA ILE A 222 -5.42 -3.75 -8.15
C ILE A 222 -5.20 -2.36 -8.77
N GLY A 223 -3.99 -1.83 -8.65
CA GLY A 223 -3.61 -0.55 -9.23
C GLY A 223 -3.75 -0.52 -10.75
N ALA A 224 -3.31 -1.57 -11.45
CA ALA A 224 -3.31 -1.63 -12.91
C ALA A 224 -4.68 -1.99 -13.51
N HIS A 225 -5.42 -2.91 -12.89
CA HIS A 225 -6.59 -3.54 -13.51
C HIS A 225 -7.90 -3.36 -12.74
N GLY A 226 -7.88 -2.73 -11.56
CA GLY A 226 -9.07 -2.60 -10.72
C GLY A 226 -10.24 -1.81 -11.35
N THR A 227 -9.99 -1.02 -12.40
CA THR A 227 -11.04 -0.31 -13.15
C THR A 227 -11.96 -1.22 -13.94
N LEU A 228 -11.59 -2.49 -14.14
CA LEU A 228 -12.44 -3.49 -14.78
C LEU A 228 -13.58 -3.99 -13.90
N LEU A 229 -13.47 -3.83 -12.58
CA LEU A 229 -14.47 -4.33 -11.63
C LEU A 229 -15.73 -3.48 -11.67
N GLN A 230 -16.87 -4.13 -11.48
CA GLN A 230 -18.12 -3.41 -11.27
C GLN A 230 -18.10 -2.64 -9.95
N HIS A 231 -18.82 -1.51 -9.90
CA HIS A 231 -18.87 -0.64 -8.73
C HIS A 231 -19.24 -1.38 -7.42
N PRO A 232 -20.25 -2.29 -7.37
CA PRO A 232 -20.56 -3.03 -6.14
C PRO A 232 -19.44 -3.99 -5.68
N THR A 233 -18.60 -4.46 -6.60
CA THR A 233 -17.50 -5.39 -6.28
C THR A 233 -16.40 -4.70 -5.48
N TRP A 234 -16.20 -3.39 -5.67
CA TRP A 234 -15.25 -2.59 -4.89
C TRP A 234 -15.54 -2.59 -3.39
N HIS A 235 -16.82 -2.68 -3.00
CA HIS A 235 -17.18 -2.88 -1.60
C HIS A 235 -16.55 -4.18 -1.05
N THR A 236 -16.63 -5.29 -1.79
CA THR A 236 -15.98 -6.55 -1.39
C THR A 236 -14.45 -6.41 -1.36
N VAL A 237 -13.85 -5.72 -2.34
CA VAL A 237 -12.39 -5.49 -2.36
C VAL A 237 -11.95 -4.72 -1.12
N ILE A 238 -12.60 -3.61 -0.77
CA ILE A 238 -12.24 -2.82 0.41
C ILE A 238 -12.36 -3.67 1.68
N TRP A 239 -13.54 -4.24 1.93
CA TRP A 239 -13.85 -4.84 3.22
C TRP A 239 -13.28 -6.25 3.40
N LYS A 240 -13.26 -7.08 2.34
CA LYS A 240 -12.87 -8.49 2.42
C LYS A 240 -11.44 -8.75 1.96
N VAL A 241 -10.85 -7.85 1.18
CA VAL A 241 -9.46 -7.98 0.74
C VAL A 241 -8.55 -6.99 1.48
N LEU A 242 -8.76 -5.68 1.31
CA LEU A 242 -7.80 -4.66 1.77
C LEU A 242 -7.78 -4.52 3.30
N PHE A 243 -8.93 -4.31 3.93
CA PHE A 243 -9.00 -4.15 5.39
C PHE A 243 -8.74 -5.46 6.13
N ASN A 244 -9.28 -6.57 5.64
CA ASN A 244 -8.95 -7.89 6.19
C ASN A 244 -7.43 -8.16 6.15
N LEU A 245 -6.73 -7.76 5.08
CA LEU A 245 -5.27 -7.89 5.02
C LEU A 245 -4.56 -6.95 6.01
N LEU A 246 -5.01 -5.70 6.17
CA LEU A 246 -4.46 -4.78 7.16
C LEU A 246 -4.62 -5.31 8.59
N ASP A 247 -5.78 -5.89 8.92
CA ASP A 247 -6.03 -6.50 10.21
C ASP A 247 -5.08 -7.67 10.48
N GLN A 248 -4.95 -8.61 9.54
CA GLN A 248 -4.09 -9.78 9.70
C GLN A 248 -2.61 -9.41 9.84
N VAL A 249 -2.13 -8.43 9.05
CA VAL A 249 -0.74 -7.98 9.09
C VAL A 249 -0.45 -7.20 10.37
N ARG A 250 -1.40 -6.36 10.83
CA ARG A 250 -1.30 -5.66 12.12
C ARG A 250 -1.21 -6.65 13.26
N GLU A 251 -2.12 -7.62 13.33
CA GLU A 251 -2.13 -8.68 14.34
C GLU A 251 -0.78 -9.40 14.36
N SER A 252 -0.36 -9.94 13.20
CA SER A 252 0.91 -10.66 13.05
C SER A 252 2.12 -9.83 13.46
N SER A 253 2.15 -8.53 13.14
CA SER A 253 3.26 -7.64 13.53
C SER A 253 3.26 -7.33 15.02
N THR A 254 2.10 -7.26 15.68
CA THR A 254 2.01 -6.96 17.11
C THR A 254 2.29 -8.18 18.00
N THR A 255 2.00 -9.38 17.51
CA THR A 255 2.25 -10.65 18.21
C THR A 255 3.60 -11.29 17.86
N ALA A 256 4.32 -10.76 16.87
CA ALA A 256 5.60 -11.30 16.45
C ALA A 256 6.63 -11.31 17.59
N ASP A 257 7.35 -12.42 17.71
CA ASP A 257 8.40 -12.57 18.71
C ASP A 257 9.51 -11.53 18.51
N LYS A 258 9.95 -10.96 19.64
CA LYS A 258 11.09 -10.04 19.71
C LYS A 258 12.43 -10.76 19.81
N GLU A 259 12.37 -12.08 20.03
CA GLU A 259 13.54 -12.95 20.11
C GLU A 259 14.05 -13.30 18.70
N LYS A 260 15.34 -13.64 18.60
CA LYS A 260 16.02 -13.91 17.32
C LYS A 260 15.42 -15.16 16.67
N ILE A 261 15.24 -15.14 15.36
CA ILE A 261 15.02 -16.37 14.60
C ILE A 261 16.36 -17.10 14.55
N GLU A 262 16.54 -18.19 15.31
CA GLU A 262 17.73 -19.05 15.23
C GLU A 262 17.77 -19.76 13.88
N SER A 263 18.34 -19.11 12.87
CA SER A 263 18.77 -19.78 11.64
C SER A 263 20.13 -20.40 11.92
N GLY A 264 20.17 -21.73 12.00
CA GLY A 264 21.40 -22.49 12.22
C GLY A 264 22.45 -22.18 11.14
N GLY A 265 23.51 -21.46 11.51
CA GLY A 265 24.62 -21.12 10.63
C GLY A 265 25.64 -20.26 11.35
N GLY A 266 26.88 -20.74 11.45
CA GLY A 266 27.88 -20.26 12.40
C GLY A 266 28.34 -18.80 12.27
N ASN A 267 28.75 -18.26 13.42
CA ASN A 267 29.65 -17.13 13.67
C ASN A 267 30.04 -16.25 12.46
N ILE A 268 29.24 -15.21 12.19
CA ILE A 268 29.75 -14.00 11.52
C ILE A 268 29.28 -12.78 12.32
N LEU A 269 30.25 -12.09 12.93
CA LEU A 269 30.08 -10.94 13.81
C LEU A 269 29.93 -9.63 13.00
N ILE A 270 28.88 -9.54 12.17
CA ILE A 270 28.64 -8.37 11.30
C ILE A 270 27.16 -7.96 11.39
N HIS A 271 26.90 -6.80 12.03
CA HIS A 271 25.65 -6.03 12.03
C HIS A 271 24.32 -6.81 12.20
N HIS A 272 24.12 -7.33 13.42
CA HIS A 272 22.98 -8.12 13.89
C HIS A 272 21.65 -7.34 14.11
N SER A 273 21.30 -6.39 13.23
CA SER A 273 20.13 -5.50 13.41
C SER A 273 18.97 -5.78 12.43
N ARG A 274 18.93 -6.87 11.67
CA ARG A 274 17.86 -7.09 10.66
C ARG A 274 17.05 -8.39 10.77
N ASP A 275 17.32 -9.23 11.77
CA ASP A 275 16.89 -10.65 11.73
C ASP A 275 15.88 -11.04 12.84
N THR A 276 15.02 -10.13 13.30
CA THR A 276 13.88 -10.51 14.17
C THR A 276 12.60 -10.65 13.35
N ALA A 277 11.72 -11.57 13.77
CA ALA A 277 10.39 -11.72 13.18
C ALA A 277 9.63 -10.39 13.19
N GLU A 278 9.75 -9.62 14.28
CA GLU A 278 9.20 -8.27 14.43
C GLU A 278 9.59 -7.33 13.27
N LYS A 279 10.86 -7.30 12.85
CA LYS A 279 11.31 -6.40 11.76
C LYS A 279 10.76 -6.84 10.40
N GLN A 280 10.71 -8.13 10.14
CA GLN A 280 10.17 -8.66 8.88
C GLN A 280 8.65 -8.46 8.76
N TRP A 281 7.93 -8.50 9.89
CA TRP A 281 6.50 -8.15 9.91
C TRP A 281 6.28 -6.65 9.84
N ALA A 282 7.15 -5.83 10.43
CA ALA A 282 7.14 -4.38 10.25
C ALA A 282 7.29 -3.98 8.77
N GLU A 283 8.22 -4.58 8.03
CA GLU A 283 8.35 -4.35 6.57
C GLU A 283 7.05 -4.71 5.82
N THR A 284 6.39 -5.79 6.24
CA THR A 284 5.12 -6.23 5.63
C THR A 284 3.99 -5.23 5.94
N TRP A 285 3.90 -4.75 7.19
CA TRP A 285 2.91 -3.75 7.58
C TRP A 285 3.10 -2.43 6.82
N VAL A 286 4.35 -1.97 6.70
CA VAL A 286 4.71 -0.80 5.88
C VAL A 286 4.24 -0.95 4.44
N LEU A 287 4.54 -2.09 3.81
CA LEU A 287 4.14 -2.37 2.43
C LEU A 287 2.61 -2.36 2.26
N THR A 288 1.90 -3.04 3.16
CA THR A 288 0.44 -3.18 3.10
C THR A 288 -0.26 -1.84 3.33
N LEU A 289 0.15 -1.08 4.35
CA LEU A 289 -0.43 0.22 4.66
C LEU A 289 -0.24 1.22 3.52
N ALA A 290 0.97 1.27 2.95
CA ALA A 290 1.25 2.12 1.79
C ALA A 290 0.44 1.70 0.56
N GLY A 291 0.29 0.39 0.32
CA GLY A 291 -0.51 -0.15 -0.78
C GLY A 291 -1.99 0.26 -0.68
N VAL A 292 -2.61 0.10 0.49
CA VAL A 292 -4.01 0.48 0.72
C VAL A 292 -4.20 2.00 0.64
N ALA A 293 -3.33 2.79 1.28
CA ALA A 293 -3.39 4.25 1.21
C ALA A 293 -3.32 4.76 -0.24
N ARG A 294 -2.43 4.17 -1.05
CA ARG A 294 -2.33 4.50 -2.48
C ARG A 294 -3.59 4.15 -3.26
N ILE A 295 -4.21 3.00 -3.01
CA ILE A 295 -5.48 2.63 -3.66
C ILE A 295 -6.58 3.65 -3.29
N PHE A 296 -6.71 4.00 -2.00
CA PHE A 296 -7.69 5.00 -1.55
C PHE A 296 -7.47 6.37 -2.20
N ASN A 297 -6.22 6.79 -2.39
CA ASN A 297 -5.93 8.04 -3.08
C ASN A 297 -6.23 7.95 -4.59
N THR A 298 -5.58 6.99 -5.27
CA THR A 298 -5.65 6.86 -6.74
C THR A 298 -7.01 6.45 -7.28
N ARG A 299 -7.85 5.80 -6.45
CA ARG A 299 -9.20 5.35 -6.82
C ARG A 299 -10.30 6.11 -6.09
N ARG A 300 -10.00 7.22 -5.40
CA ARG A 300 -10.98 7.97 -4.60
C ARG A 300 -12.32 8.20 -5.30
N TYR A 301 -12.31 8.69 -6.54
CA TYR A 301 -13.54 8.97 -7.30
C TYR A 301 -14.40 7.74 -7.61
N LEU A 302 -13.80 6.55 -7.64
CA LEU A 302 -14.50 5.28 -7.80
C LEU A 302 -15.04 4.76 -6.46
N LEU A 303 -14.37 5.10 -5.35
CA LEU A 303 -14.73 4.64 -4.01
C LEU A 303 -15.75 5.55 -3.33
N GLN A 304 -15.70 6.87 -3.59
CA GLN A 304 -16.57 7.86 -2.97
C GLN A 304 -18.07 7.59 -3.18
N PRO A 305 -18.55 7.13 -4.35
CA PRO A 305 -19.95 6.79 -4.53
C PRO A 305 -20.37 5.46 -3.88
N LEU A 306 -19.45 4.72 -3.25
CA LEU A 306 -19.83 3.61 -2.37
C LEU A 306 -20.52 4.22 -1.15
N GLY A 307 -21.76 3.79 -0.88
CA GLY A 307 -22.60 4.40 0.17
C GLY A 307 -22.03 4.34 1.60
N ASP A 308 -20.90 3.67 1.81
CA ASP A 308 -20.19 3.54 3.07
C ASP A 308 -18.74 4.07 3.01
N PHE A 309 -18.38 4.89 2.03
CA PHE A 309 -17.04 5.45 1.87
C PHE A 309 -16.55 6.18 3.13
N SER A 310 -17.40 6.95 3.80
CA SER A 310 -17.04 7.60 5.07
C SER A 310 -16.61 6.61 6.15
N LYS A 311 -17.26 5.45 6.25
CA LYS A 311 -16.85 4.40 7.19
C LYS A 311 -15.52 3.79 6.79
N ALA A 312 -15.33 3.54 5.49
CA ALA A 312 -14.07 3.03 4.97
C ALA A 312 -12.91 4.02 5.23
N TRP A 313 -13.15 5.31 5.07
CA TRP A 313 -12.20 6.37 5.40
C TRP A 313 -11.81 6.35 6.88
N ASP A 314 -12.78 6.24 7.79
CA ASP A 314 -12.51 6.14 9.23
C ASP A 314 -11.69 4.89 9.58
N VAL A 315 -11.99 3.74 8.97
CA VAL A 315 -11.22 2.50 9.16
C VAL A 315 -9.77 2.65 8.68
N LEU A 316 -9.56 3.28 7.52
CA LEU A 316 -8.20 3.57 7.03
C LEU A 316 -7.44 4.50 7.99
N LEU A 317 -8.10 5.54 8.50
CA LEU A 317 -7.52 6.45 9.47
C LEU A 317 -7.17 5.75 10.79
N ASP A 318 -7.98 4.80 11.27
CA ASP A 318 -7.67 3.97 12.44
C ASP A 318 -6.40 3.13 12.23
N HIS A 319 -6.27 2.48 11.07
CA HIS A 319 -5.05 1.74 10.74
C HIS A 319 -3.82 2.64 10.68
N ILE A 320 -3.92 3.82 10.07
CA ILE A 320 -2.84 4.81 10.02
C ILE A 320 -2.48 5.28 11.43
N GLN A 321 -3.46 5.60 12.27
CA GLN A 321 -3.23 6.01 13.66
C GLN A 321 -2.54 4.91 14.46
N SER A 322 -3.02 3.67 14.37
CA SER A 322 -2.42 2.55 15.09
C SER A 322 -0.98 2.29 14.64
N ALA A 323 -0.67 2.43 13.35
CA ALA A 323 0.67 2.26 12.82
C ALA A 323 1.59 3.43 13.24
N ALA A 324 1.09 4.67 13.20
CA ALA A 324 1.82 5.87 13.61
C ALA A 324 2.16 5.87 15.11
N LEU A 325 1.31 5.27 15.95
CA LEU A 325 1.54 5.11 17.39
C LEU A 325 2.26 3.81 17.76
N SER A 326 2.71 3.03 16.77
CA SER A 326 3.50 1.84 17.02
C SER A 326 4.90 2.19 17.55
N LYS A 327 5.49 1.29 18.34
CA LYS A 327 6.85 1.44 18.88
C LYS A 327 7.95 1.12 17.86
N ASN A 328 7.58 0.77 16.63
CA ASN A 328 8.51 0.49 15.56
C ASN A 328 8.69 1.75 14.70
N ASN A 329 9.92 2.28 14.64
CA ASN A 329 10.22 3.51 13.92
C ASN A 329 9.94 3.45 12.41
N GLU A 330 10.10 2.28 11.78
CA GLU A 330 9.85 2.11 10.35
C GLU A 330 8.35 2.15 10.05
N VAL A 331 7.55 1.43 10.85
CA VAL A 331 6.09 1.40 10.75
C VAL A 331 5.50 2.78 11.04
N SER A 332 5.92 3.42 12.14
CA SER A 332 5.38 4.71 12.55
C SER A 332 5.69 5.83 11.54
N LEU A 333 6.91 5.86 11.00
CA LEU A 333 7.28 6.81 9.94
C LEU A 333 6.53 6.53 8.64
N ALA A 334 6.38 5.27 8.24
CA ALA A 334 5.63 4.91 7.05
C ALA A 334 4.15 5.30 7.15
N ALA A 335 3.55 5.15 8.34
CA ALA A 335 2.17 5.56 8.57
C ALA A 335 1.94 7.05 8.32
N LEU A 336 2.86 7.92 8.76
CA LEU A 336 2.79 9.35 8.48
C LEU A 336 2.94 9.67 6.98
N LYS A 337 3.78 8.92 6.27
CA LYS A 337 3.90 9.05 4.80
C LYS A 337 2.60 8.60 4.10
N SER A 338 1.99 7.50 4.53
CA SER A 338 0.68 7.06 4.04
C SER A 338 -0.42 8.07 4.36
N PHE A 339 -0.39 8.70 5.54
CA PHE A 339 -1.26 9.82 5.88
C PHE A 339 -1.10 10.96 4.88
N GLN A 340 0.14 11.38 4.61
CA GLN A 340 0.41 12.46 3.66
C GLN A 340 -0.08 12.10 2.25
N GLU A 341 0.09 10.85 1.82
CA GLU A 341 -0.38 10.35 0.52
C GLU A 341 -1.90 10.48 0.36
N ILE A 342 -2.69 10.13 1.38
CA ILE A 342 -4.17 10.22 1.29
C ILE A 342 -4.72 11.65 1.34
N LEU A 343 -3.92 12.63 1.76
CA LEU A 343 -4.32 14.04 1.74
C LEU A 343 -4.09 14.73 0.39
N GLN A 344 -3.20 14.17 -0.43
CA GLN A 344 -2.90 14.70 -1.76
C GLN A 344 -3.94 14.20 -2.75
N ILE A 345 -5.05 14.94 -2.91
CA ILE A 345 -6.06 14.62 -3.91
C ILE A 345 -5.41 14.68 -5.29
N VAL A 346 -5.26 13.52 -5.94
CA VAL A 346 -4.89 13.46 -7.35
C VAL A 346 -6.14 13.77 -8.16
N SER A 347 -6.22 14.98 -8.71
CA SER A 347 -7.26 15.31 -9.70
C SER A 347 -7.13 14.34 -10.88
N PRO A 348 -8.24 13.83 -11.47
CA PRO A 348 -8.15 13.07 -12.69
C PRO A 348 -7.59 14.02 -13.76
N THR A 349 -6.41 13.72 -14.30
CA THR A 349 -5.88 14.45 -15.44
C THR A 349 -6.93 14.36 -16.55
N ARG A 350 -7.63 15.45 -16.82
CA ARG A 350 -8.25 15.65 -18.14
C ARG A 350 -7.08 15.74 -19.11
N GLU A 351 -6.85 14.71 -19.92
CA GLU A 351 -6.06 14.86 -21.14
C GLU A 351 -6.83 15.78 -22.10
N MET A 352 -6.83 17.08 -21.81
CA MET A 352 -7.49 18.08 -22.63
C MET A 352 -6.72 19.40 -22.49
N ASP A 353 -5.40 19.33 -22.72
CA ASP A 353 -4.58 20.48 -23.09
C ASP A 353 -3.24 19.97 -23.65
N ARG A 354 -3.27 19.48 -24.89
CA ARG A 354 -2.08 19.52 -25.77
C ARG A 354 -2.39 20.52 -26.89
N PRO A 355 -1.56 21.55 -27.12
CA PRO A 355 -1.66 22.36 -28.32
C PRO A 355 -1.41 21.44 -29.54
N GLU A 356 -2.33 21.43 -30.50
CA GLU A 356 -2.15 20.73 -31.78
C GLU A 356 -0.84 21.20 -32.46
N PRO A 357 0.00 20.30 -32.99
CA PRO A 357 1.07 20.71 -33.87
C PRO A 357 0.50 20.99 -35.27
N LEU A 358 0.81 22.18 -35.80
CA LEU A 358 0.50 22.57 -37.17
C LEU A 358 1.07 21.55 -38.19
N PRO A 359 0.33 21.21 -39.26
CA PRO A 359 0.82 20.27 -40.26
C PRO A 359 1.84 20.94 -41.19
N GLY A 360 3.03 20.35 -41.28
CA GLY A 360 3.98 20.57 -42.36
C GLY A 360 5.30 21.20 -41.92
N ILE A 361 6.33 20.37 -41.75
CA ILE A 361 7.64 20.44 -42.44
C ILE A 361 8.43 19.21 -41.99
N SER A 362 8.76 18.37 -42.97
CA SER A 362 9.64 17.22 -42.86
C SER A 362 11.10 17.66 -42.66
N VAL A 363 11.82 17.10 -41.68
CA VAL A 363 13.27 16.87 -41.83
C VAL A 363 13.67 15.53 -41.19
N THR A 364 14.41 14.77 -41.98
CA THR A 364 14.95 13.42 -41.80
C THR A 364 16.10 13.30 -40.79
N VAL A 365 16.11 12.13 -40.13
CA VAL A 365 17.12 11.30 -39.40
C VAL A 365 18.63 11.58 -39.68
N PRO A 366 19.60 11.14 -38.83
CA PRO A 366 19.92 9.71 -38.64
C PRO A 366 20.36 9.23 -37.23
N ALA A 367 20.09 7.95 -36.99
CA ALA A 367 20.64 7.11 -35.94
C ALA A 367 22.13 6.77 -36.18
N ILE A 368 22.90 6.55 -35.10
CA ILE A 368 24.24 5.93 -35.13
C ILE A 368 24.31 4.82 -34.07
N ILE A 369 24.89 3.69 -34.51
CA ILE A 369 24.99 2.36 -33.89
C ILE A 369 26.27 2.22 -33.03
N GLY A 370 26.25 1.38 -31.99
CA GLY A 370 27.48 0.79 -31.39
C GLY A 370 27.26 -0.06 -30.10
N PRO A 371 27.63 -1.36 -30.06
CA PRO A 371 27.17 -2.33 -29.03
C PRO A 371 28.24 -2.70 -27.96
N VAL A 372 27.82 -3.14 -26.76
CA VAL A 372 28.60 -4.06 -25.88
C VAL A 372 27.66 -4.98 -25.07
N SER A 373 27.94 -6.28 -25.14
CA SER A 373 27.23 -7.39 -24.50
C SER A 373 27.59 -7.58 -23.02
N ALA A 374 26.61 -7.87 -22.15
CA ALA A 374 26.80 -8.62 -20.91
C ALA A 374 25.48 -9.27 -20.44
N SER A 375 25.58 -10.53 -20.02
CA SER A 375 24.51 -11.50 -19.78
C SER A 375 23.99 -11.49 -18.34
N GLY A 376 22.67 -11.56 -18.13
CA GLY A 376 22.00 -11.84 -16.84
C GLY A 376 20.48 -11.61 -16.90
N PRO A 377 19.62 -12.44 -16.27
CA PRO A 377 18.17 -12.29 -16.38
C PRO A 377 17.68 -11.27 -15.34
N GLY A 378 17.74 -9.99 -15.70
CA GLY A 378 17.07 -8.91 -15.00
C GLY A 378 16.42 -8.01 -16.04
N ARG A 379 15.13 -8.20 -16.34
CA ARG A 379 14.40 -7.25 -17.17
C ARG A 379 14.08 -6.00 -16.33
N PRO A 380 14.43 -4.80 -16.79
CA PRO A 380 13.94 -3.55 -16.22
C PRO A 380 12.42 -3.43 -16.45
N LEU A 381 11.69 -2.93 -15.44
CA LEU A 381 10.30 -2.51 -15.56
C LEU A 381 10.16 -1.51 -16.73
N MET A 382 9.43 -1.89 -17.77
CA MET A 382 8.89 -0.90 -18.71
C MET A 382 7.59 -0.33 -18.16
N ARG A 383 7.54 1.00 -18.04
CA ARG A 383 6.30 1.78 -17.96
C ARG A 383 5.50 1.53 -19.24
N ALA A 384 4.34 0.91 -19.10
CA ALA A 384 3.35 0.79 -20.17
C ALA A 384 2.33 1.92 -19.99
N ASP A 385 2.67 3.13 -20.43
CA ASP A 385 1.69 4.21 -20.62
C ASP A 385 1.42 4.33 -22.12
N SER A 386 0.42 3.59 -22.60
CA SER A 386 -0.44 3.97 -23.74
C SER A 386 -1.26 2.75 -24.18
N THR A 387 -2.59 2.80 -24.00
CA THR A 387 -3.62 2.62 -25.05
C THR A 387 -4.98 2.19 -24.47
N GLY A 388 -6.03 2.96 -24.78
CA GLY A 388 -7.38 2.44 -25.00
C GLY A 388 -8.38 2.47 -23.85
N GLU A 389 -8.78 3.64 -23.34
CA GLU A 389 -9.97 3.74 -22.47
C GLU A 389 -11.27 3.76 -23.31
N ARG A 390 -12.16 2.77 -23.07
CA ARG A 390 -13.60 2.88 -23.37
C ARG A 390 -14.33 3.18 -22.06
N LEU A 391 -14.70 4.43 -21.84
CA LEU A 391 -15.59 4.87 -20.75
C LEU A 391 -17.06 4.54 -21.09
N PRO A 392 -17.86 3.99 -20.17
CA PRO A 392 -19.31 4.09 -20.25
C PRO A 392 -19.74 5.52 -19.92
N ARG A 393 -20.65 6.08 -20.72
CA ARG A 393 -21.24 7.41 -20.51
C ARG A 393 -22.04 7.42 -19.21
N PHE A 394 -21.55 8.12 -18.19
CA PHE A 394 -22.35 8.48 -17.01
C PHE A 394 -23.21 9.70 -17.34
N ASN A 395 -24.53 9.57 -17.18
CA ASN A 395 -25.45 10.69 -17.18
C ASN A 395 -25.14 11.57 -15.96
N SER A 396 -24.73 12.80 -16.23
CA SER A 396 -24.54 13.87 -15.27
C SER A 396 -25.89 14.41 -14.80
N GLU A 397 -26.24 14.17 -13.52
CA GLU A 397 -27.08 15.05 -12.69
C GLU A 397 -27.16 14.44 -11.27
N GLN A 398 -26.22 14.81 -10.40
CA GLN A 398 -26.33 14.65 -8.93
C GLN A 398 -25.96 15.97 -8.23
N PRO A 399 -26.53 16.26 -7.04
CA PRO A 399 -26.55 17.60 -6.46
C PRO A 399 -25.22 17.94 -5.75
N ILE A 400 -24.50 18.88 -6.32
CA ILE A 400 -23.16 19.38 -5.92
C ILE A 400 -23.03 19.72 -4.41
N ALA A 401 -24.12 20.05 -3.72
CA ALA A 401 -24.10 20.50 -2.31
C ALA A 401 -23.92 19.36 -1.28
N MET A 402 -24.27 18.11 -1.61
CA MET A 402 -24.15 16.99 -0.66
C MET A 402 -22.70 16.46 -0.61
N ASP A 403 -22.01 16.48 -1.76
CA ASP A 403 -20.60 16.08 -1.88
C ASP A 403 -19.65 16.99 -1.08
N GLU A 404 -19.88 18.31 -1.05
CA GLU A 404 -19.03 19.26 -0.32
C GLU A 404 -19.10 19.07 1.22
N ILE A 405 -20.27 18.69 1.75
CA ILE A 405 -20.49 18.48 3.20
C ILE A 405 -19.87 17.16 3.64
N GLU A 406 -20.05 16.09 2.86
CA GLU A 406 -19.42 14.80 3.14
C GLU A 406 -17.90 14.90 3.07
N ASP A 407 -17.35 15.57 2.05
CA ASP A 407 -15.90 15.80 1.97
C ASP A 407 -15.38 16.60 3.19
N SER A 408 -16.12 17.61 3.65
CA SER A 408 -15.73 18.35 4.87
C SER A 408 -15.63 17.45 6.11
N ALA A 409 -16.60 16.55 6.31
CA ALA A 409 -16.59 15.60 7.43
C ALA A 409 -15.37 14.66 7.38
N LEU A 410 -15.00 14.18 6.19
CA LEU A 410 -13.83 13.31 5.99
C LEU A 410 -12.51 14.02 6.37
N TRP A 411 -12.36 15.28 5.97
CA TRP A 411 -11.16 16.06 6.30
C TRP A 411 -11.07 16.40 7.78
N TRP A 412 -12.20 16.62 8.45
CA TRP A 412 -12.24 16.76 9.90
C TRP A 412 -11.94 15.45 10.64
N ALA A 413 -12.37 14.30 10.13
CA ALA A 413 -11.95 13.00 10.64
C ALA A 413 -10.43 12.83 10.54
N ALA A 414 -9.83 13.21 9.40
CA ALA A 414 -8.38 13.24 9.23
C ALA A 414 -7.70 14.20 10.22
N TRP A 415 -8.24 15.42 10.40
CA TRP A 415 -7.71 16.37 11.38
C TRP A 415 -7.69 15.81 12.79
N ASN A 416 -8.80 15.24 13.24
CA ASN A 416 -8.91 14.63 14.56
C ASN A 416 -7.94 13.46 14.73
N THR A 417 -7.73 12.66 13.68
CA THR A 417 -6.76 11.56 13.68
C THR A 417 -5.33 12.09 13.80
N TRP A 418 -4.95 13.08 12.97
CA TRP A 418 -3.65 13.72 13.05
C TRP A 418 -3.40 14.36 14.42
N TYR A 419 -4.40 15.03 14.98
CA TYR A 419 -4.34 15.63 16.32
C TYR A 419 -4.09 14.57 17.40
N ARG A 420 -4.78 13.43 17.36
CA ARG A 420 -4.55 12.29 18.29
C ARG A 420 -3.13 11.74 18.14
N ILE A 421 -2.67 11.50 16.92
CA ILE A 421 -1.31 11.01 16.64
C ILE A 421 -0.29 12.00 17.21
N GLY A 422 -0.42 13.28 16.90
CA GLY A 422 0.51 14.32 17.34
C GLY A 422 0.52 14.49 18.85
N THR A 423 -0.65 14.51 19.49
CA THR A 423 -0.77 14.64 20.94
C THR A 423 -0.13 13.47 21.67
N GLU A 424 -0.42 12.23 21.27
CA GLU A 424 0.12 11.04 21.95
C GLU A 424 1.62 10.85 21.66
N SER A 425 2.08 11.11 20.44
CA SER A 425 3.49 10.94 20.08
C SER A 425 4.41 12.01 20.66
N THR A 426 3.93 13.24 20.85
CA THR A 426 4.73 14.35 21.39
C THR A 426 4.56 14.55 22.89
N LYS A 427 3.75 13.72 23.55
CA LYS A 427 3.52 13.78 24.99
C LYS A 427 4.75 13.29 25.76
N PRO A 428 5.24 14.08 26.74
CA PRO A 428 6.32 13.62 27.60
C PRO A 428 5.93 12.35 28.38
N PRO A 429 6.84 11.39 28.54
CA PRO A 429 6.57 10.17 29.27
C PRO A 429 6.35 10.44 30.76
N ALA A 430 5.37 9.76 31.34
CA ALA A 430 5.00 9.92 32.76
C ALA A 430 6.06 9.36 33.72
N THR A 431 6.76 8.30 33.32
CA THR A 431 7.86 7.67 34.06
C THR A 431 9.15 7.66 33.22
N CYS A 432 10.29 7.81 33.88
CA CYS A 432 11.61 7.82 33.22
C CYS A 432 12.23 6.42 33.29
N ASP A 433 11.61 5.44 32.64
CA ASP A 433 12.15 4.08 32.54
C ASP A 433 13.08 3.96 31.32
N LYS A 434 14.16 3.17 31.42
CA LYS A 434 15.15 2.97 30.34
C LYS A 434 14.59 2.42 29.02
N LEU A 435 13.34 1.97 29.00
CA LEU A 435 12.64 1.37 27.86
C LEU A 435 11.59 2.31 27.21
N THR A 436 11.62 3.59 27.57
CA THR A 436 10.65 4.56 27.04
C THR A 436 10.91 4.83 25.56
N PHE A 437 9.91 4.58 24.72
CA PHE A 437 9.98 4.90 23.29
C PHE A 437 9.97 6.43 23.11
N ILE A 438 10.96 6.95 22.39
CA ILE A 438 11.06 8.37 22.04
C ILE A 438 10.93 8.47 20.52
N PRO A 439 10.02 9.31 19.99
CA PRO A 439 9.86 9.48 18.55
C PRO A 439 11.16 9.96 17.89
N SER A 440 11.43 9.44 16.69
CA SER A 440 12.59 9.86 15.92
C SER A 440 12.40 11.24 15.27
N GLN A 441 13.50 11.94 15.00
CA GLN A 441 13.47 13.24 14.29
C GLN A 441 12.80 13.15 12.90
N PRO A 442 13.04 12.11 12.07
CA PRO A 442 12.30 11.92 10.82
C PRO A 442 10.79 11.76 11.02
N PHE A 443 10.36 11.03 12.07
CA PHE A 443 8.94 10.88 12.39
C PHE A 443 8.30 12.22 12.74
N LEU A 444 8.91 12.98 13.66
CA LEU A 444 8.39 14.30 14.06
C LEU A 444 8.35 15.27 12.89
N THR A 445 9.38 15.25 12.04
CA THR A 445 9.43 16.07 10.82
C THR A 445 8.26 15.74 9.90
N ALA A 446 8.03 14.45 9.61
CA ALA A 446 6.91 14.00 8.79
C ALA A 446 5.56 14.38 9.41
N LEU A 447 5.42 14.28 10.73
CA LEU A 447 4.19 14.63 11.46
C LEU A 447 3.82 16.09 11.23
N ILE A 448 4.78 17.00 11.35
CA ILE A 448 4.54 18.43 11.14
C ILE A 448 4.29 18.75 9.66
N GLN A 449 4.96 18.06 8.74
CA GLN A 449 4.78 18.25 7.29
C GLN A 449 3.39 17.85 6.77
N ILE A 450 2.60 17.09 7.52
CA ILE A 450 1.20 16.79 7.18
C ILE A 450 0.31 18.03 7.32
N PHE A 451 0.60 18.91 8.29
CA PHE A 451 -0.28 20.02 8.64
C PHE A 451 -0.61 20.95 7.45
N PRO A 452 0.35 21.44 6.63
CA PRO A 452 0.02 22.31 5.50
C PRO A 452 -1.01 21.75 4.52
N ALA A 453 -0.90 20.45 4.20
CA ALA A 453 -1.83 19.78 3.29
C ALA A 453 -3.22 19.63 3.95
N LEU A 454 -3.25 19.25 5.23
CA LEU A 454 -4.47 19.10 6.01
C LEU A 454 -5.20 20.44 6.19
N TYR A 455 -4.47 21.50 6.49
CA TYR A 455 -4.99 22.85 6.63
C TYR A 455 -5.71 23.32 5.37
N HIS A 456 -5.18 22.98 4.18
CA HIS A 456 -5.82 23.36 2.91
C HIS A 456 -7.29 22.91 2.82
N HIS A 457 -7.59 21.74 3.38
CA HIS A 457 -8.92 21.13 3.37
C HIS A 457 -9.84 21.66 4.47
N ILE A 458 -9.31 22.02 5.63
CA ILE A 458 -10.11 22.46 6.79
C ILE A 458 -10.15 23.98 7.01
N LYS A 459 -9.43 24.77 6.20
CA LYS A 459 -9.23 26.22 6.36
C LYS A 459 -10.52 27.04 6.54
N THR A 460 -11.64 26.57 6.01
CA THR A 460 -12.93 27.29 6.06
C THR A 460 -13.56 27.32 7.45
N ALA A 461 -13.28 26.30 8.28
CA ALA A 461 -13.81 26.16 9.62
C ALA A 461 -12.71 26.16 10.72
N PHE A 462 -11.46 26.37 10.34
CA PHE A 462 -10.33 26.47 11.25
C PHE A 462 -10.46 27.68 12.18
N ASN A 463 -10.35 27.47 13.49
CA ASN A 463 -10.61 28.48 14.51
C ASN A 463 -9.54 28.48 15.62
N MET A 464 -9.73 29.31 16.66
CA MET A 464 -8.76 29.47 17.75
C MET A 464 -8.50 28.18 18.55
N ASP A 465 -9.52 27.35 18.76
CA ASP A 465 -9.36 26.06 19.47
C ASP A 465 -8.42 25.14 18.70
N GLU A 466 -8.57 25.07 17.38
CA GLU A 466 -7.69 24.27 16.52
C GLU A 466 -6.26 24.81 16.44
N LEU A 467 -6.09 26.13 16.51
CA LEU A 467 -4.77 26.75 16.62
C LEU A 467 -4.07 26.38 17.94
N GLN A 468 -4.80 26.36 19.05
CA GLN A 468 -4.25 25.94 20.34
C GLN A 468 -3.82 24.47 20.30
N LYS A 469 -4.64 23.59 19.72
CA LYS A 469 -4.30 22.18 19.50
C LYS A 469 -3.03 22.01 18.66
N LEU A 470 -2.90 22.77 17.57
CA LEU A 470 -1.68 22.79 16.76
C LEU A 470 -0.47 23.25 17.59
N GLY A 471 -0.60 24.34 18.34
CA GLY A 471 0.49 24.88 19.16
C GLY A 471 1.06 23.85 20.14
N VAL A 472 0.19 23.08 20.80
CA VAL A 472 0.61 21.98 21.69
C VAL A 472 1.47 20.95 20.96
N ILE A 473 1.08 20.54 19.74
CA ILE A 473 1.84 19.55 18.95
C ILE A 473 3.17 20.14 18.47
N LEU A 474 3.19 21.38 17.96
CA LEU A 474 4.42 22.04 17.51
C LEU A 474 5.41 22.18 18.67
N HIS A 475 4.93 22.62 19.83
CA HIS A 475 5.75 22.75 21.04
C HIS A 475 6.26 21.40 21.53
N GLY A 476 5.38 20.40 21.62
CA GLY A 476 5.75 19.04 22.01
C GLY A 476 6.82 18.46 21.10
N ALA A 477 6.65 18.57 19.78
CA ALA A 477 7.58 18.03 18.78
C ALA A 477 9.00 18.64 18.90
N VAL A 478 9.11 19.97 18.99
CA VAL A 478 10.41 20.66 19.15
C VAL A 478 11.04 20.38 20.52
N SER A 479 10.22 20.03 21.52
CA SER A 479 10.71 19.68 22.85
C SER A 479 11.29 18.27 22.95
N VAL A 480 11.04 17.38 21.98
CA VAL A 480 11.57 16.00 22.02
C VAL A 480 13.10 16.01 21.89
N PRO A 481 13.84 15.36 22.80
CA PRO A 481 15.30 15.37 22.77
C PRO A 481 15.85 14.60 21.56
N ILE A 482 16.94 15.09 20.97
CA ILE A 482 17.67 14.39 19.92
C ILE A 482 18.53 13.30 20.55
N SER A 483 18.40 12.06 20.06
CA SER A 483 19.24 10.93 20.47
C SER A 483 20.72 11.18 20.14
N SER A 484 21.63 10.74 21.03
CA SER A 484 23.08 10.89 20.86
C SER A 484 23.63 10.25 19.58
N ASP A 485 23.00 9.18 19.10
CA ASP A 485 23.49 8.43 17.94
C ASP A 485 23.15 9.12 16.61
N ALA A 486 22.11 9.97 16.59
CA ALA A 486 21.70 10.76 15.43
C ALA A 486 22.32 12.18 15.45
N SER A 487 22.83 12.62 16.60
CA SER A 487 23.41 13.95 16.81
C SER A 487 24.53 14.33 15.81
N PRO A 488 25.46 13.44 15.41
CA PRO A 488 26.54 13.79 14.47
C PRO A 488 26.07 14.04 13.03
N PHE A 489 24.90 13.50 12.64
CA PHE A 489 24.35 13.58 11.28
C PHE A 489 23.30 14.69 11.12
N ILE A 490 22.74 15.16 12.24
CA ILE A 490 21.70 16.19 12.28
C ILE A 490 22.30 17.57 12.58
N LEU A 491 23.40 17.64 13.33
CA LEU A 491 24.01 18.91 13.73
C LEU A 491 25.14 19.29 12.76
N PRO A 492 25.09 20.49 12.14
CA PRO A 492 26.18 20.98 11.32
C PRO A 492 27.45 21.21 12.15
N SER A 493 28.60 21.11 11.49
CA SER A 493 29.89 21.58 12.03
C SER A 493 29.76 23.05 12.45
N TYR A 494 30.41 23.43 13.56
CA TYR A 494 30.34 24.69 14.32
C TYR A 494 30.30 26.05 13.58
N THR A 495 30.35 26.10 12.25
CA THR A 495 30.48 27.32 11.45
C THR A 495 29.18 27.78 10.78
N GLU A 496 28.14 26.94 10.68
CA GLU A 496 26.87 27.33 10.04
C GLU A 496 25.66 27.02 10.94
N ALA A 497 24.90 28.06 11.26
CA ALA A 497 23.65 27.97 12.00
C ALA A 497 22.52 27.43 11.11
N VAL A 498 22.50 26.11 10.87
CA VAL A 498 21.48 25.46 10.04
C VAL A 498 20.33 24.95 10.90
N LEU A 499 19.10 25.22 10.48
CA LEU A 499 17.88 24.67 11.08
C LEU A 499 17.83 23.15 10.88
N THR A 500 17.30 22.42 11.87
CA THR A 500 16.93 21.02 11.62
C THR A 500 15.69 20.96 10.71
N SER A 501 15.54 19.89 9.94
CA SER A 501 14.36 19.71 9.08
C SER A 501 13.03 19.76 9.85
N LEU A 502 13.01 19.35 11.12
CA LEU A 502 11.86 19.51 12.00
C LEU A 502 11.55 20.99 12.23
N GLN A 503 12.55 21.79 12.57
CA GLN A 503 12.38 23.23 12.82
C GLN A 503 11.94 23.97 11.55
N GLU A 504 12.51 23.64 10.39
CA GLU A 504 12.07 24.18 9.10
C GLU A 504 10.60 23.83 8.82
N SER A 505 10.19 22.60 9.14
CA SER A 505 8.80 22.15 8.96
C SER A 505 7.84 22.90 9.90
N VAL A 506 8.24 23.15 11.15
CA VAL A 506 7.46 23.96 12.11
C VAL A 506 7.35 25.41 11.65
N LEU A 507 8.44 26.02 11.19
CA LEU A 507 8.43 27.35 10.60
C LEU A 507 7.51 27.43 9.38
N THR A 508 7.55 26.42 8.52
CA THR A 508 6.68 26.33 7.34
C THR A 508 5.20 26.23 7.75
N ALA A 509 4.88 25.43 8.77
CA ALA A 509 3.52 25.32 9.29
C ALA A 509 3.00 26.67 9.83
N LEU A 510 3.83 27.40 10.57
CA LEU A 510 3.49 28.74 11.08
C LEU A 510 3.38 29.78 9.96
N ASP A 511 4.24 29.72 8.95
CA ASP A 511 4.19 30.61 7.78
C ASP A 511 2.90 30.40 6.95
N VAL A 512 2.46 29.15 6.77
CA VAL A 512 1.17 28.83 6.13
C VAL A 512 0.01 29.49 6.87
N LEU A 513 -0.01 29.40 8.21
CA LEU A 513 -1.04 30.06 9.02
C LEU A 513 -0.92 31.58 8.98
N GLN A 514 0.28 32.14 9.09
CA GLN A 514 0.50 33.58 9.02
C GLN A 514 -0.01 34.15 7.70
N LYS A 515 0.31 33.51 6.56
CA LYS A 515 -0.18 33.88 5.23
C LYS A 515 -1.71 33.76 5.17
N ALA A 516 -2.28 32.69 5.70
CA ALA A 516 -3.71 32.49 5.70
C ALA A 516 -4.46 33.55 6.53
N ILE A 517 -3.98 33.90 7.72
CA ILE A 517 -4.55 34.96 8.56
C ILE A 517 -4.36 36.34 7.89
N CYS A 518 -3.22 36.55 7.23
CA CYS A 518 -2.92 37.81 6.54
C CYS A 518 -3.83 38.08 5.34
N VAL A 519 -4.38 37.05 4.70
CA VAL A 519 -5.33 37.18 3.58
C VAL A 519 -6.77 36.94 4.02
N GLY A 520 -6.98 36.21 5.12
CA GLY A 520 -8.28 35.80 5.64
C GLY A 520 -9.09 36.93 6.30
N PRO A 521 -10.33 36.60 6.73
CA PRO A 521 -11.27 37.54 7.35
C PRO A 521 -10.76 38.09 8.69
N GLU A 522 -11.29 39.25 9.11
CA GLU A 522 -10.80 39.99 10.28
C GLU A 522 -10.87 39.19 11.58
N ASN A 523 -11.86 38.31 11.73
CA ASN A 523 -11.99 37.44 12.88
C ASN A 523 -10.79 36.48 13.06
N MET A 524 -10.05 36.15 12.00
CA MET A 524 -8.82 35.35 12.13
C MET A 524 -7.67 36.14 12.76
N GLN A 525 -7.70 37.48 12.78
CA GLN A 525 -6.62 38.29 13.34
C GLN A 525 -6.44 38.08 14.86
N ILE A 526 -7.48 37.59 15.55
CA ILE A 526 -7.41 37.21 16.96
C ILE A 526 -6.38 36.10 17.22
N MET A 527 -5.95 35.37 16.18
CA MET A 527 -4.96 34.30 16.23
C MET A 527 -3.51 34.78 16.27
N TYR A 528 -3.24 36.04 15.88
CA TYR A 528 -1.87 36.57 15.84
C TYR A 528 -1.13 36.51 17.19
N PRO A 529 -1.75 36.88 18.34
CA PRO A 529 -1.11 36.75 19.64
C PRO A 529 -0.67 35.32 19.95
N THR A 530 -1.52 34.33 19.69
CA THR A 530 -1.19 32.92 19.95
C THR A 530 -0.01 32.44 19.10
N ILE A 531 0.05 32.82 17.81
CA ILE A 531 1.20 32.49 16.93
C ILE A 531 2.46 33.19 17.43
N PHE A 532 2.33 34.44 17.88
CA PHE A 532 3.41 35.23 18.42
C PHE A 532 3.98 34.60 19.70
N ASP A 533 3.12 34.22 20.65
CA ASP A 533 3.49 33.54 21.89
C ASP A 533 4.24 32.23 21.61
N GLN A 534 3.77 31.47 20.60
CA GLN A 534 4.39 30.24 20.18
C GLN A 534 5.81 30.46 19.63
N LEU A 535 6.00 31.47 18.77
CA LEU A 535 7.32 31.84 18.24
C LEU A 535 8.23 32.35 19.36
N CYS A 536 7.71 33.15 20.30
CA CYS A 536 8.47 33.61 21.47
C CYS A 536 8.96 32.43 22.32
N ALA A 537 8.11 31.43 22.58
CA ALA A 537 8.50 30.21 23.27
C ALA A 537 9.62 29.46 22.52
N PHE A 538 9.55 29.39 21.19
CA PHE A 538 10.61 28.79 20.39
C PHE A 538 11.91 29.60 20.40
N VAL A 539 11.86 30.93 20.43
CA VAL A 539 13.07 31.73 20.61
C VAL A 539 13.67 31.49 21.99
N GLN A 540 12.88 31.35 23.05
CA GLN A 540 13.40 31.05 24.40
C GLN A 540 14.19 29.73 24.46
N PHE A 541 13.88 28.77 23.58
CA PHE A 541 14.61 27.50 23.50
C PHE A 541 16.06 27.66 23.05
N SER A 542 16.47 28.80 22.49
CA SER A 542 17.87 29.09 22.20
C SER A 542 18.69 29.43 23.43
N CYS A 543 18.06 30.09 24.41
CA CYS A 543 18.68 30.45 25.69
C CYS A 543 18.53 29.34 26.73
N LYS A 544 17.41 28.62 26.71
CA LYS A 544 17.09 27.57 27.68
C LYS A 544 16.52 26.34 26.96
N PRO A 545 17.23 25.20 26.94
CA PRO A 545 16.75 24.03 26.21
C PRO A 545 15.36 23.59 26.70
N PRO A 546 14.49 23.12 25.80
CA PRO A 546 13.15 22.67 26.15
C PRO A 546 13.20 21.47 27.10
N GLN A 547 12.21 21.38 28.00
CA GLN A 547 12.06 20.23 28.89
C GLN A 547 11.09 19.22 28.31
N TYR A 548 11.50 17.96 28.23
CA TYR A 548 10.63 16.84 27.83
C TYR A 548 10.32 15.94 29.03
N GLY A 549 9.41 16.42 29.87
CA GLY A 549 9.08 15.73 31.13
C GLY A 549 10.29 15.67 32.06
N LYS A 550 10.59 14.48 32.60
CA LYS A 550 11.75 14.24 33.48
C LYS A 550 13.00 13.75 32.73
N LEU A 551 12.94 13.61 31.41
CA LEU A 551 14.08 13.14 30.64
C LEU A 551 15.13 14.25 30.56
N GLU A 552 16.23 14.04 31.28
CA GLU A 552 17.43 14.86 31.13
C GLU A 552 18.05 14.61 29.76
N THR A 553 17.67 15.44 28.81
CA THR A 553 18.55 16.18 27.90
C THR A 553 20.06 15.99 28.20
N LYS A 554 20.68 14.92 27.68
CA LYS A 554 22.10 14.64 27.90
C LYS A 554 22.96 15.67 27.16
N HIS A 555 23.73 16.46 27.90
CA HIS A 555 24.87 17.19 27.38
C HIS A 555 25.92 16.18 26.89
N ILE A 556 26.05 16.01 25.57
CA ILE A 556 27.18 15.26 25.03
C ILE A 556 28.43 16.10 25.34
N ALA A 557 29.22 15.68 26.33
CA ALA A 557 30.37 16.43 26.81
C ALA A 557 31.48 16.47 25.74
N ASN A 558 31.58 17.60 25.02
CA ASN A 558 32.83 18.23 24.52
C ASN A 558 32.58 19.45 23.60
N ALA A 559 31.42 20.08 23.70
CA ALA A 559 31.19 21.43 23.19
C ALA A 559 30.52 22.23 24.31
N LYS A 560 30.95 23.46 24.56
CA LYS A 560 30.41 24.29 25.65
C LYS A 560 28.92 24.66 25.50
N TYR A 561 28.20 24.19 24.47
CA TYR A 561 26.74 24.22 24.37
C TYR A 561 26.28 22.99 23.58
N ASN A 562 25.78 21.96 24.26
CA ASN A 562 25.30 20.73 23.61
C ASN A 562 23.93 20.32 24.10
N GLN A 563 22.93 20.70 23.31
CA GLN A 563 21.56 20.19 23.19
C GLN A 563 20.85 21.30 22.41
N VAL A 564 20.90 21.26 21.06
CA VAL A 564 20.44 22.34 20.17
C VAL A 564 20.14 23.63 20.94
N CYS A 565 21.19 24.33 21.41
CA CYS A 565 21.03 25.77 21.55
C CYS A 565 20.61 26.14 20.16
N LEU A 566 19.33 26.48 19.98
CA LEU A 566 18.74 26.85 18.71
C LEU A 566 19.62 27.95 18.09
N HIS A 567 20.68 27.57 17.38
CA HIS A 567 21.40 28.48 16.50
C HIS A 567 20.46 28.95 15.37
N ALA A 568 19.25 28.40 15.31
CA ALA A 568 18.04 28.92 14.70
C ALA A 568 17.59 30.32 15.18
N ASP A 569 18.28 30.93 16.15
CA ASP A 569 17.99 32.26 16.72
C ASP A 569 17.57 33.28 15.66
N PHE A 570 18.32 33.37 14.56
CA PHE A 570 18.05 34.34 13.50
C PHE A 570 16.75 34.05 12.73
N TYR A 571 16.41 32.79 12.49
CA TYR A 571 15.26 32.42 11.67
C TYR A 571 13.94 32.50 12.45
N TRP A 572 13.91 32.01 13.70
CA TRP A 572 12.76 32.23 14.59
C TRP A 572 12.53 33.73 14.81
N TYR A 573 13.62 34.47 15.00
CA TYR A 573 13.60 35.93 15.10
C TYR A 573 13.08 36.60 13.82
N LEU A 574 13.51 36.16 12.64
CA LEU A 574 13.07 36.73 11.36
C LEU A 574 11.58 36.48 11.14
N SER A 575 11.10 35.26 11.41
CA SER A 575 9.67 34.93 11.37
C SER A 575 8.87 35.76 12.37
N LEU A 576 9.37 35.94 13.59
CA LEU A 576 8.78 36.83 14.59
C LEU A 576 8.67 38.28 14.08
N CYS A 577 9.75 38.81 13.51
CA CYS A 577 9.78 40.15 12.92
C CYS A 577 8.80 40.30 11.74
N LEU A 578 8.66 39.27 10.90
CA LEU A 578 7.70 39.24 9.80
C LEU A 578 6.26 39.25 10.32
N VAL A 579 5.93 38.47 11.36
CA VAL A 579 4.61 38.50 12.02
C VAL A 579 4.30 39.89 12.57
N LEU A 580 5.27 40.50 13.26
CA LEU A 580 5.13 41.86 13.80
C LEU A 580 4.94 42.91 12.70
N SER A 581 5.69 42.81 11.58
CA SER A 581 5.58 43.73 10.45
C SER A 581 4.23 43.61 9.73
N THR A 582 3.79 42.38 9.46
CA THR A 582 2.53 42.10 8.76
C THR A 582 1.31 42.49 9.60
N GLY A 583 1.31 42.17 10.90
CA GLY A 583 0.24 42.60 11.81
C GLY A 583 0.19 44.13 11.94
N LYS A 584 1.34 44.81 12.06
CA LYS A 584 1.39 46.29 12.15
C LYS A 584 0.79 46.99 10.92
N HIS A 585 0.94 46.41 9.73
CA HIS A 585 0.39 46.98 8.50
C HIS A 585 -1.14 46.86 8.41
N ARG A 586 -1.73 45.73 8.84
CA ARG A 586 -3.20 45.53 8.84
C ARG A 586 -3.90 46.25 10.00
N PHE A 587 -3.33 46.22 11.22
CA PHE A 587 -3.90 46.87 12.41
C PHE A 587 -3.88 48.41 12.33
N LYS A 588 -2.99 49.00 11.52
CA LYS A 588 -3.03 50.44 11.19
C LYS A 588 -4.28 50.85 10.42
N HIS A 589 -4.95 49.93 9.73
CA HIS A 589 -6.14 50.21 8.92
C HIS A 589 -7.47 49.76 9.58
N GLY A 590 -7.43 48.96 10.65
CA GLY A 590 -8.62 48.33 11.26
C GLY A 590 -8.87 48.63 12.75
N GLY A 591 -8.48 49.79 13.28
CA GLY A 591 -8.90 50.26 14.61
C GLY A 591 -8.34 49.55 15.86
N GLY A 592 -7.60 48.44 15.73
CA GLY A 592 -7.03 47.68 16.86
C GLY A 592 -5.62 48.09 17.31
N GLY A 593 -5.18 49.32 17.03
CA GLY A 593 -3.78 49.76 17.18
C GLY A 593 -3.19 49.71 18.61
N LEU A 594 -4.01 49.75 19.65
CA LEU A 594 -3.54 49.76 21.05
C LEU A 594 -3.10 48.36 21.55
N PHE A 595 -3.78 47.29 21.13
CA PHE A 595 -3.45 45.92 21.54
C PHE A 595 -2.16 45.44 20.86
N PHE A 596 -1.99 45.75 19.58
CA PHE A 596 -0.78 45.43 18.82
C PHE A 596 0.44 46.20 19.34
N SER A 597 0.26 47.41 19.86
CA SER A 597 1.34 48.19 20.48
C SER A 597 1.84 47.56 21.79
N ALA A 598 0.97 46.95 22.60
CA ALA A 598 1.37 46.27 23.83
C ALA A 598 2.15 44.98 23.53
N VAL A 599 1.65 44.17 22.59
CA VAL A 599 2.33 42.95 22.12
C VAL A 599 3.68 43.28 21.47
N LEU A 600 3.77 44.35 20.69
CA LEU A 600 5.04 44.81 20.10
C LEU A 600 6.05 45.26 21.17
N VAL A 601 5.58 45.88 22.25
CA VAL A 601 6.44 46.27 23.39
C VAL A 601 6.92 45.03 24.15
N GLU A 602 6.04 44.08 24.43
CA GLU A 602 6.38 42.83 25.12
C GLU A 602 7.31 41.93 24.27
N ALA A 603 7.10 41.96 22.95
CA ALA A 603 8.00 41.40 21.95
C ALA A 603 9.39 42.03 22.02
N CYS A 604 9.47 43.35 21.92
CA CYS A 604 10.72 44.09 22.00
C CYS A 604 11.43 43.89 23.35
N MET A 605 10.69 43.77 24.45
CA MET A 605 11.25 43.52 25.79
C MET A 605 11.77 42.09 25.94
N SER A 606 11.04 41.09 25.43
CA SER A 606 11.51 39.71 25.37
C SER A 606 12.76 39.59 24.48
N LEU A 607 12.74 40.25 23.31
CA LEU A 607 13.87 40.34 22.38
C LEU A 607 15.08 41.03 23.02
N PHE A 608 14.87 42.10 23.79
CA PHE A 608 15.91 42.81 24.54
C PHE A 608 16.52 41.92 25.63
N HIS A 609 15.69 41.14 26.33
CA HIS A 609 16.13 40.21 27.37
C HIS A 609 16.93 39.02 26.80
N ILE A 610 16.57 38.54 25.62
CA ILE A 610 17.30 37.48 24.89
C ILE A 610 18.66 37.97 24.40
N VAL A 611 18.73 39.20 23.86
CA VAL A 611 20.00 39.83 23.46
C VAL A 611 20.91 40.10 24.67
N LEU A 612 20.35 40.38 25.85
CA LEU A 612 21.09 40.57 27.10
C LEU A 612 21.54 39.28 27.80
N CYS A 613 20.87 38.15 27.54
CA CYS A 613 21.24 36.84 28.12
C CYS A 613 22.36 36.11 27.34
N ARG A 614 22.69 36.59 26.14
CA ARG A 614 23.94 36.26 25.41
C ARG A 614 25.07 37.17 25.90
#